data_AF-A0A7C5FGL8-F1
#
_entry.id   AF-A0A7C5FGL8-F1
#
_cell.length_a   1.000
_cell.length_b   1.000
_cell.length_c   1.000
_cell.angle_alpha   90.00
_cell.angle_beta   90.00
_cell.angle_gamma   90.00
#
_symmetry.space_group_name_H-M   'P 1'
#
loop_
_entity.id
_entity.type
_entity.pdbx_description
1 polymer ?
#
loop_
_entity_poly.entity_id
_entity_poly.type
_entity_poly.pdbx_seq_one_letter_code
_entity_poly.pdbx_strand_id
1 'polypeptide(L)'
;MAESAEDYIKKGNDAFNAGDYDTALEHFNKAAKIDPTNSRAWSGKGKAILKSAKLSLDYEHANEFLDKAIKLDPENKEALKYKEELKKKRRLSRLQSSETSHDIDEEETSIPTAIGFLTMVLGLIVFIIGFLMVVSVSAGPSSSILSFIPQEEQIKYSSWTAYAGILLFMIGTMLEIRKE
;
A
#
# COMPACT_ATOMS: atom_id res chain seq x y z
N MET A 1 -14.17 -46.00 16.50
CA MET A 1 -15.01 -45.78 15.30
C MET A 1 -14.27 -44.76 14.44
N ALA A 2 -14.04 -45.04 13.16
CA ALA A 2 -13.45 -44.04 12.27
C ALA A 2 -14.50 -42.94 12.04
N GLU A 3 -14.15 -41.68 12.29
CA GLU A 3 -15.05 -40.55 12.02
C GLU A 3 -15.31 -40.44 10.52
N SER A 4 -16.58 -40.28 10.15
CA SER A 4 -17.01 -40.20 8.76
C SER A 4 -16.77 -38.82 8.17
N ALA A 5 -16.79 -38.69 6.84
CA ALA A 5 -16.75 -37.39 6.17
C ALA A 5 -17.86 -36.45 6.68
N GLU A 6 -19.05 -37.00 6.98
CA GLU A 6 -20.20 -36.24 7.46
C GLU A 6 -19.98 -35.71 8.90
N ASP A 7 -19.29 -36.47 9.76
CA ASP A 7 -18.93 -36.00 11.11
C ASP A 7 -17.97 -34.81 11.04
N TYR A 8 -16.99 -34.87 10.14
CA TYR A 8 -16.07 -33.76 9.91
C TYR A 8 -16.75 -32.54 9.27
N ILE A 9 -17.73 -32.74 8.38
CA ILE A 9 -18.55 -31.65 7.85
C ILE A 9 -19.32 -30.97 8.98
N LYS A 10 -19.92 -31.76 9.88
CA LYS A 10 -20.65 -31.22 11.04
C LYS A 10 -19.74 -30.40 11.95
N LYS A 11 -18.57 -30.94 12.33
CA LYS A 11 -17.57 -30.19 13.12
C LYS A 11 -17.09 -28.92 12.42
N GLY A 12 -16.88 -28.99 11.11
CA GLY A 12 -16.51 -27.82 10.30
C GLY A 12 -17.59 -26.75 10.30
N ASN A 13 -18.87 -27.15 10.22
CA ASN A 13 -20.00 -26.22 10.33
C ASN A 13 -20.12 -25.61 11.73
N ASP A 14 -19.91 -26.39 12.79
CA ASP A 14 -19.95 -25.92 14.17
C ASP A 14 -18.84 -24.88 14.41
N ALA A 15 -17.60 -25.17 13.97
CA ALA A 15 -16.48 -24.23 14.04
C ALA A 15 -16.73 -22.96 13.20
N PHE A 16 -17.30 -23.12 11.99
CA PHE A 16 -17.65 -21.99 11.14
C PHE A 16 -18.67 -21.06 11.82
N ASN A 17 -19.67 -21.64 12.48
CA ASN A 17 -20.69 -20.88 13.20
C ASN A 17 -20.13 -20.19 14.45
N ALA A 18 -19.08 -20.76 15.05
CA ALA A 18 -18.30 -20.13 16.13
C ALA A 18 -17.38 -19.00 15.62
N GLY A 19 -17.29 -18.78 14.31
CA GLY A 19 -16.40 -17.79 13.70
C GLY A 19 -14.93 -18.24 13.58
N ASP A 20 -14.63 -19.47 13.97
CA ASP A 20 -13.30 -20.07 13.83
C ASP A 20 -13.18 -20.71 12.44
N TYR A 21 -12.86 -19.86 11.47
CA TYR A 21 -12.76 -20.26 10.07
C TYR A 21 -11.54 -21.15 9.78
N ASP A 22 -10.48 -21.04 10.57
CA ASP A 22 -9.25 -21.84 10.41
C ASP A 22 -9.51 -23.29 10.82
N THR A 23 -10.10 -23.50 12.01
CA THR A 23 -10.52 -24.82 12.47
C THR A 23 -11.61 -25.42 11.57
N ALA A 24 -12.55 -24.60 11.09
CA ALA A 24 -13.55 -25.03 10.12
C ALA A 24 -12.90 -25.58 8.84
N LEU A 25 -11.89 -24.87 8.33
CA LEU A 25 -11.15 -25.27 7.13
C LEU A 25 -10.39 -26.59 7.33
N GLU A 26 -9.81 -26.82 8.51
CA GLU A 26 -9.16 -28.10 8.84
C GLU A 26 -10.16 -29.26 8.83
N HIS A 27 -11.34 -29.08 9.41
CA HIS A 27 -12.38 -30.10 9.42
C HIS A 27 -12.92 -30.38 8.02
N PHE A 28 -13.21 -29.35 7.21
CA PHE A 28 -13.61 -29.54 5.82
C PHE A 28 -12.50 -30.17 4.96
N ASN A 29 -11.23 -29.88 5.24
CA ASN A 29 -10.09 -30.56 4.63
C ASN A 29 -10.09 -32.07 4.93
N LYS A 30 -10.32 -32.45 6.18
CA LYS A 30 -10.40 -33.86 6.59
C LYS A 30 -11.59 -34.55 5.93
N ALA A 31 -12.77 -33.91 5.90
CA ALA A 31 -13.94 -34.42 5.19
C ALA A 31 -13.66 -34.67 3.70
N ALA A 32 -13.05 -33.70 3.01
CA ALA A 32 -12.70 -33.81 1.59
C ALA A 32 -11.60 -34.85 1.29
N LYS A 33 -10.77 -35.20 2.27
CA LYS A 33 -9.80 -36.30 2.15
C LYS A 33 -10.46 -37.67 2.31
N ILE A 34 -11.46 -37.77 3.18
CA ILE A 34 -12.20 -39.02 3.44
C ILE A 34 -13.14 -39.31 2.27
N ASP A 35 -13.88 -38.29 1.82
CA ASP A 35 -14.75 -38.37 0.65
C ASP A 35 -14.49 -37.19 -0.30
N PRO A 36 -13.60 -37.39 -1.29
CA PRO A 36 -13.30 -36.39 -2.31
C PRO A 36 -14.48 -36.04 -3.22
N THR A 37 -15.55 -36.86 -3.22
CA THR A 37 -16.73 -36.66 -4.07
C THR A 37 -17.85 -35.90 -3.35
N ASN A 38 -17.71 -35.68 -2.03
CA ASN A 38 -18.71 -34.97 -1.25
C ASN A 38 -18.71 -33.47 -1.56
N SER A 39 -19.75 -33.01 -2.25
CA SER A 39 -19.89 -31.59 -2.63
C SER A 39 -19.99 -30.66 -1.42
N ARG A 40 -20.55 -31.11 -0.27
CA ARG A 40 -20.68 -30.30 0.95
C ARG A 40 -19.33 -30.04 1.61
N ALA A 41 -18.41 -30.99 1.56
CA ALA A 41 -17.06 -30.80 2.09
C ALA A 41 -16.34 -29.68 1.32
N TRP A 42 -16.44 -29.69 -0.01
CA TRP A 42 -15.84 -28.66 -0.87
C TRP A 42 -16.55 -27.30 -0.74
N SER A 43 -17.89 -27.28 -0.64
CA SER A 43 -18.64 -26.03 -0.43
C SER A 43 -18.31 -25.39 0.92
N GLY A 44 -18.25 -26.19 1.99
CA GLY A 44 -17.85 -25.75 3.32
C GLY A 44 -16.45 -25.13 3.33
N LYS A 45 -15.52 -25.76 2.60
CA LYS A 45 -14.17 -25.23 2.38
C LYS A 45 -14.17 -23.85 1.71
N GLY A 46 -14.86 -23.72 0.57
CA GLY A 46 -14.92 -22.47 -0.18
C GLY A 46 -15.56 -21.34 0.64
N LYS A 47 -16.62 -21.67 1.40
CA LYS A 47 -17.29 -20.76 2.34
C LYS A 47 -16.37 -20.31 3.47
N ALA A 48 -15.62 -21.22 4.09
CA ALA A 48 -14.68 -20.89 5.17
C ALA A 48 -13.60 -19.92 4.68
N ILE A 49 -12.99 -20.19 3.51
CA ILE A 49 -11.99 -19.30 2.92
C ILE A 49 -12.60 -17.95 2.57
N LEU A 50 -13.80 -17.89 2.00
CA LEU A 50 -14.43 -16.62 1.63
C LEU A 50 -14.69 -15.70 2.84
N LYS A 51 -14.87 -16.28 4.03
CA LYS A 51 -15.04 -15.54 5.29
C LYS A 51 -13.73 -15.22 6.00
N SER A 52 -12.70 -16.08 5.89
CA SER A 52 -11.36 -15.76 6.41
C SER A 52 -10.50 -14.93 5.46
N ALA A 53 -10.91 -14.81 4.19
CA ALA A 53 -10.17 -14.12 3.13
C ALA A 53 -9.87 -12.67 3.49
N LYS A 54 -8.57 -12.36 3.54
CA LYS A 54 -8.06 -10.98 3.70
C LYS A 54 -7.45 -10.47 2.39
N LEU A 55 -7.02 -11.36 1.51
CA LEU A 55 -6.27 -11.04 0.29
C LEU A 55 -6.98 -11.57 -0.97
N SER A 56 -6.63 -10.98 -2.12
CA SER A 56 -7.17 -11.38 -3.43
C SER A 56 -6.91 -12.85 -3.79
N LEU A 57 -5.81 -13.43 -3.30
CA LEU A 57 -5.45 -14.83 -3.56
C LEU A 57 -6.42 -15.81 -2.87
N ASP A 58 -6.92 -15.47 -1.69
CA ASP A 58 -7.89 -16.29 -0.96
C ASP A 58 -9.22 -16.38 -1.73
N TYR A 59 -9.60 -15.30 -2.43
CA TYR A 59 -10.79 -15.29 -3.29
C TYR A 59 -10.66 -16.18 -4.52
N GLU A 60 -9.45 -16.42 -5.03
CA GLU A 60 -9.24 -17.39 -6.11
C GLU A 60 -9.31 -18.83 -5.59
N HIS A 61 -8.66 -19.13 -4.46
CA HIS A 61 -8.78 -20.45 -3.82
C HIS A 61 -10.23 -20.79 -3.46
N ALA A 62 -10.98 -19.83 -2.90
CA ALA A 62 -12.41 -20.01 -2.62
C ALA A 62 -13.19 -20.35 -3.90
N ASN A 63 -12.90 -19.68 -5.02
CA ASN A 63 -13.56 -19.94 -6.30
C ASN A 63 -13.30 -21.37 -6.78
N GLU A 64 -12.05 -21.83 -6.74
CA GLU A 64 -11.68 -23.17 -7.18
C GLU A 64 -12.41 -24.26 -6.39
N PHE A 65 -12.54 -24.10 -5.07
CA PHE A 65 -13.26 -25.07 -4.25
C PHE A 65 -14.78 -25.02 -4.47
N LEU A 66 -15.35 -23.83 -4.65
CA LEU A 66 -16.77 -23.70 -5.01
C LEU A 66 -17.05 -24.28 -6.40
N ASP A 67 -16.14 -24.09 -7.36
CA ASP A 67 -16.24 -24.69 -8.70
C ASP A 67 -16.15 -26.21 -8.65
N LYS A 68 -15.28 -26.77 -7.80
CA LYS A 68 -15.26 -28.22 -7.55
C LYS A 68 -16.58 -28.71 -6.94
N ALA A 69 -17.12 -28.00 -5.95
CA ALA A 69 -18.40 -28.36 -5.34
C ALA A 69 -19.55 -28.38 -6.38
N ILE A 70 -19.61 -27.38 -7.26
CA ILE A 70 -20.63 -27.27 -8.32
C ILE A 70 -20.42 -28.32 -9.41
N LYS A 71 -19.18 -28.68 -9.75
CA LYS A 71 -18.89 -29.76 -10.70
C LYS A 71 -19.34 -31.12 -10.17
N LEU A 72 -19.19 -31.34 -8.86
CA LEU A 72 -19.62 -32.58 -8.20
C LEU A 72 -21.13 -32.62 -8.02
N ASP A 73 -21.74 -31.50 -7.67
CA ASP A 73 -23.18 -31.34 -7.47
C ASP A 73 -23.63 -29.98 -7.99
N PRO A 74 -24.17 -29.94 -9.22
CA PRO A 74 -24.66 -28.70 -9.83
C PRO A 74 -25.82 -28.06 -9.06
N GLU A 75 -26.56 -28.83 -8.25
CA GLU A 75 -27.70 -28.35 -7.46
C GLU A 75 -27.31 -27.93 -6.03
N ASN A 76 -26.01 -27.94 -5.69
CA ASN A 76 -25.53 -27.49 -4.39
C ASN A 76 -25.82 -25.99 -4.17
N LYS A 77 -26.96 -25.73 -3.51
CA LYS A 77 -27.45 -24.37 -3.21
C LYS A 77 -26.45 -23.54 -2.41
N GLU A 78 -25.68 -24.17 -1.52
CA GLU A 78 -24.67 -23.45 -0.75
C GLU A 78 -23.53 -22.99 -1.65
N ALA A 79 -23.00 -23.89 -2.48
CA ALA A 79 -21.90 -23.56 -3.39
C ALA A 79 -22.30 -22.44 -4.37
N LEU A 80 -23.51 -22.50 -4.94
CA LEU A 80 -24.04 -21.45 -5.81
C LEU A 80 -24.20 -20.11 -5.09
N LYS A 81 -24.74 -20.12 -3.86
CA LYS A 81 -24.91 -18.91 -3.06
C LYS A 81 -23.57 -18.23 -2.77
N TYR A 82 -22.56 -18.98 -2.34
CA TYR A 82 -21.24 -18.42 -2.04
C TYR A 82 -20.49 -17.99 -3.30
N LYS A 83 -20.75 -18.63 -4.45
CA LYS A 83 -20.20 -18.19 -5.74
C LYS A 83 -20.76 -16.83 -6.17
N GLU A 84 -22.06 -16.59 -5.97
CA GLU A 84 -22.65 -15.26 -6.20
C GLU A 84 -22.12 -14.21 -5.20
N GLU A 85 -21.96 -14.56 -3.92
CA GLU A 85 -21.34 -13.67 -2.92
C GLU A 85 -19.90 -13.29 -3.31
N LEU A 86 -19.12 -14.27 -3.77
CA LEU A 86 -17.75 -14.05 -4.26
C LEU A 86 -17.73 -13.09 -5.46
N LYS A 87 -18.60 -13.32 -6.45
CA LYS A 87 -18.71 -12.47 -7.64
C LYS A 87 -19.07 -11.04 -7.26
N LYS A 88 -19.97 -10.86 -6.30
CA LYS A 88 -20.34 -9.54 -5.77
C LYS A 88 -19.15 -8.87 -5.07
N LYS A 89 -18.41 -9.59 -4.21
CA LYS A 89 -17.20 -9.06 -3.55
C LYS A 89 -16.13 -8.64 -4.57
N ARG A 90 -15.85 -9.45 -5.59
CA ARG A 90 -14.89 -9.11 -6.67
C ARG A 90 -15.35 -7.92 -7.52
N ARG A 91 -16.66 -7.76 -7.72
CA ARG A 91 -17.21 -6.59 -8.40
C ARG A 91 -17.07 -5.35 -7.53
N LEU A 92 -17.38 -5.45 -6.23
CA LEU A 92 -17.22 -4.37 -5.27
C LEU A 92 -15.76 -3.91 -5.17
N SER A 93 -14.79 -4.83 -5.11
CA SER A 93 -13.38 -4.44 -5.09
C SER A 93 -12.96 -3.71 -6.36
N ARG A 94 -13.48 -4.13 -7.52
CA ARG A 94 -13.27 -3.43 -8.80
C ARG A 94 -13.96 -2.07 -8.85
N LEU A 95 -15.15 -1.95 -8.25
CA LEU A 95 -15.89 -0.70 -8.18
C LEU A 95 -15.21 0.29 -7.24
N GLN A 96 -14.70 -0.17 -6.09
CA GLN A 96 -13.89 0.65 -5.20
C GLN A 96 -12.63 1.16 -5.92
N SER A 97 -11.95 0.30 -6.69
CA SER A 97 -10.82 0.75 -7.50
C SER A 97 -11.24 1.74 -8.61
N SER A 98 -12.47 1.60 -9.15
CA SER A 98 -12.96 2.52 -10.18
C SER A 98 -13.43 3.86 -9.62
N GLU A 99 -14.03 3.88 -8.43
CA GLU A 99 -14.36 5.11 -7.69
C GLU A 99 -13.06 5.84 -7.33
N THR A 100 -12.05 5.15 -6.83
CA THR A 100 -10.72 5.77 -6.60
C THR A 100 -10.02 6.24 -7.87
N SER A 101 -10.40 5.73 -9.05
CA SER A 101 -9.87 6.22 -10.33
C SER A 101 -10.74 7.30 -10.97
N HIS A 102 -12.01 7.41 -10.58
CA HIS A 102 -12.93 8.42 -11.13
C HIS A 102 -12.82 9.77 -10.41
N ASP A 103 -12.12 9.81 -9.27
CA ASP A 103 -11.68 11.06 -8.63
C ASP A 103 -10.37 11.63 -9.21
N ILE A 104 -9.84 11.06 -10.32
CA ILE A 104 -8.61 11.58 -10.95
C ILE A 104 -8.87 12.36 -12.25
N ASP A 105 -10.08 12.29 -12.82
CA ASP A 105 -10.35 12.99 -14.08
C ASP A 105 -11.59 13.90 -13.96
N GLU A 106 -11.31 15.21 -14.04
CA GLU A 106 -12.24 16.34 -14.29
C GLU A 106 -12.75 17.23 -13.13
N GLU A 107 -12.02 17.41 -12.01
CA GLU A 107 -12.18 18.68 -11.23
C GLU A 107 -11.00 19.08 -10.34
N GLU A 108 -9.73 18.93 -10.75
CA GLU A 108 -8.67 19.69 -10.05
C GLU A 108 -7.41 20.01 -10.85
N THR A 109 -7.54 21.00 -11.72
CA THR A 109 -6.47 21.99 -11.90
C THR A 109 -6.32 22.83 -10.61
N SER A 110 -5.93 22.25 -9.45
CA SER A 110 -5.35 22.99 -8.28
C SER A 110 -4.99 22.15 -7.03
N ILE A 111 -4.85 20.82 -7.01
CA ILE A 111 -4.08 20.18 -5.90
C ILE A 111 -2.64 20.03 -6.36
N PRO A 112 -1.67 20.71 -5.72
CA PRO A 112 -0.30 20.30 -5.88
C PRO A 112 -0.20 18.88 -5.32
N THR A 113 0.07 17.91 -6.20
CA THR A 113 0.50 16.56 -5.82
C THR A 113 1.48 16.68 -4.64
N ALA A 114 1.55 15.70 -3.73
CA ALA A 114 2.46 15.78 -2.57
C ALA A 114 3.90 16.23 -2.94
N ILE A 115 4.31 15.97 -4.19
CA ILE A 115 5.51 16.49 -4.85
C ILE A 115 5.51 18.02 -4.99
N GLY A 116 4.44 18.66 -5.47
CA GLY A 116 4.28 20.11 -5.54
C GLY A 116 4.29 20.80 -4.16
N PHE A 117 3.68 20.17 -3.15
CA PHE A 117 3.78 20.69 -1.77
C PHE A 117 5.21 20.57 -1.24
N LEU A 118 5.88 19.46 -1.54
CA LEU A 118 7.28 19.24 -1.18
C LEU A 118 8.22 20.23 -1.87
N THR A 119 8.04 20.51 -3.17
CA THR A 119 8.87 21.48 -3.91
C THR A 119 8.64 22.91 -3.45
N MET A 120 7.40 23.27 -3.12
CA MET A 120 7.07 24.58 -2.54
C MET A 120 7.72 24.78 -1.15
N VAL A 121 7.64 23.77 -0.28
CA VAL A 121 8.30 23.80 1.04
C VAL A 121 9.82 23.86 0.90
N LEU A 122 10.40 23.08 -0.02
CA LEU A 122 11.84 23.10 -0.27
C LEU A 122 12.32 24.47 -0.77
N GLY A 123 11.56 25.11 -1.66
CA GLY A 123 11.85 26.46 -2.16
C GLY A 123 11.82 27.52 -1.05
N LEU A 124 10.85 27.42 -0.13
CA LEU A 124 10.72 28.34 1.00
C LEU A 124 11.88 28.19 1.99
N ILE A 125 12.35 26.95 2.23
CA ILE A 125 13.54 26.68 3.05
C ILE A 125 14.80 27.28 2.42
N VAL A 126 15.00 27.10 1.11
CA VAL A 126 16.16 27.67 0.40
C VAL A 126 16.12 29.20 0.43
N PHE A 127 14.94 29.80 0.29
CA PHE A 127 14.75 31.25 0.38
C PHE A 127 15.08 31.78 1.79
N ILE A 128 14.62 31.11 2.84
CA ILE A 128 14.92 31.48 4.23
C ILE A 128 16.42 31.39 4.51
N ILE A 129 17.08 30.31 4.06
CA ILE A 129 18.53 30.12 4.24
C ILE A 129 19.31 31.22 3.50
N GLY A 130 18.92 31.56 2.26
CA GLY A 130 19.52 32.64 1.50
C GLY A 130 19.32 34.00 2.17
N PHE A 131 18.13 34.27 2.70
CA PHE A 131 17.83 35.51 3.42
C PHE A 131 18.66 35.65 4.71
N LEU A 132 18.80 34.57 5.48
CA LEU A 132 19.65 34.52 6.67
C LEU A 132 21.14 34.75 6.35
N MET A 133 21.62 34.21 5.22
CA MET A 133 22.98 34.47 4.75
C MET A 133 23.17 35.95 4.35
N VAL A 134 22.21 36.55 3.66
CA VAL A 134 22.25 37.98 3.28
C VAL A 134 22.25 38.89 4.50
N VAL A 135 21.42 38.60 5.51
CA VAL A 135 21.40 39.34 6.79
C VAL A 135 22.72 39.19 7.54
N SER A 136 23.35 38.01 7.49
CA SER A 136 24.67 37.79 8.11
C SER A 136 25.80 38.51 7.36
N VAL A 137 25.68 38.71 6.05
CA VAL A 137 26.64 39.46 5.22
C VAL A 137 26.49 40.98 5.41
N SER A 138 25.27 41.50 5.56
CA SER A 138 25.06 42.92 5.85
C SER A 138 25.38 43.28 7.31
N ALA A 139 25.36 42.30 8.21
CA ALA A 139 25.88 42.39 9.58
C ALA A 139 27.37 42.03 9.68
N GLY A 140 28.14 42.17 8.59
CA GLY A 140 29.59 42.08 8.66
C GLY A 140 30.12 43.06 9.71
N PRO A 141 31.08 42.66 10.56
CA PRO A 141 31.65 43.56 11.54
C PRO A 141 32.20 44.77 10.80
N SER A 142 31.74 45.96 11.17
CA SER A 142 32.39 47.21 10.76
C SER A 142 33.89 47.05 10.99
N SER A 143 34.71 47.54 10.05
CA SER A 143 36.15 47.25 9.93
C SER A 143 36.99 47.47 11.20
N SER A 144 36.41 48.11 12.21
CA SER A 144 36.95 48.29 13.56
C SER A 144 36.84 47.08 14.50
N ILE A 145 36.02 46.06 14.21
CA ILE A 145 35.76 44.90 15.11
C ILE A 145 36.53 43.64 14.68
N LEU A 146 37.15 43.65 13.48
CA LEU A 146 37.92 42.53 12.92
C LEU A 146 39.17 42.17 13.76
N SER A 147 39.65 43.07 14.61
CA SER A 147 40.75 42.82 15.54
C SER A 147 40.34 42.08 16.82
N PHE A 148 39.04 41.87 17.04
CA PHE A 148 38.50 41.30 18.28
C PHE A 148 37.92 39.89 18.12
N ILE A 149 37.93 39.33 16.90
CA ILE A 149 37.44 37.98 16.62
C ILE A 149 38.62 37.00 16.60
N PRO A 150 38.54 35.85 17.31
CA PRO A 150 39.61 34.85 17.32
C PRO A 150 39.84 34.26 15.92
N GLN A 151 41.12 34.04 15.56
CA GLN A 151 41.61 33.60 14.23
C GLN A 151 40.90 32.36 13.66
N GLU A 152 40.31 31.52 14.50
CA GLU A 152 39.65 30.27 14.12
C GLU A 152 38.36 30.49 13.30
N GLU A 153 37.60 31.57 13.56
CA GLU A 153 36.36 31.86 12.84
C GLU A 153 36.58 32.52 11.46
N GLN A 154 37.70 33.23 11.29
CA GLN A 154 38.09 33.85 10.01
C GLN A 154 38.31 32.78 8.91
N ILE A 155 38.89 31.64 9.28
CA ILE A 155 39.17 30.52 8.37
C ILE A 155 37.87 29.87 7.88
N LYS A 156 36.83 29.88 8.72
CA LYS A 156 35.49 29.42 8.36
C LYS A 156 34.94 30.28 7.22
N TYR A 157 35.00 31.61 7.30
CA TYR A 157 34.50 32.49 6.23
C TYR A 157 35.22 32.34 4.87
N SER A 158 36.55 32.12 4.87
CA SER A 158 37.31 31.85 3.63
C SER A 158 36.91 30.54 2.94
N SER A 159 36.33 29.59 3.67
CA SER A 159 35.90 28.30 3.12
C SER A 159 34.57 28.43 2.37
N TRP A 160 33.72 29.39 2.74
CA TRP A 160 32.36 29.53 2.23
C TRP A 160 32.32 30.19 0.85
N THR A 161 33.32 31.02 0.52
CA THR A 161 33.52 31.56 -0.83
C THR A 161 33.90 30.45 -1.83
N ALA A 162 34.61 29.42 -1.38
CA ALA A 162 34.94 28.25 -2.21
C ALA A 162 33.67 27.42 -2.53
N TYR A 163 32.78 27.21 -1.55
CA TYR A 163 31.52 26.51 -1.78
C TYR A 163 30.56 27.29 -2.69
N ALA A 164 30.51 28.63 -2.57
CA ALA A 164 29.72 29.48 -3.44
C ALA A 164 30.20 29.41 -4.91
N GLY A 165 31.51 29.36 -5.15
CA GLY A 165 32.08 29.19 -6.49
C GLY A 165 31.73 27.83 -7.12
N ILE A 166 31.82 26.75 -6.34
CA ILE A 166 31.47 25.39 -6.82
C ILE A 166 29.98 25.29 -7.13
N LEU A 167 29.12 25.90 -6.32
CA LEU A 167 27.66 25.90 -6.53
C LEU A 167 27.28 26.69 -7.80
N LEU A 168 27.90 27.85 -8.04
CA LEU A 168 27.68 28.63 -9.26
C LEU A 168 28.18 27.89 -10.51
N PHE A 169 29.31 27.18 -10.42
CA PHE A 169 29.81 26.34 -11.51
C PHE A 169 28.83 25.19 -11.84
N MET A 170 28.31 24.49 -10.83
CA MET A 170 27.32 23.42 -11.02
C MET A 170 26.02 23.92 -11.66
N ILE A 171 25.52 25.10 -11.25
CA ILE A 171 24.32 25.70 -11.83
C ILE A 171 24.57 26.11 -13.30
N GLY A 172 25.74 26.63 -13.62
CA GLY A 172 26.14 26.94 -15.00
C GLY A 172 26.11 25.70 -15.90
N THR A 173 26.72 24.59 -15.47
CA THR A 173 26.72 23.34 -16.24
C THR A 173 25.33 22.76 -16.44
N MET A 174 24.44 22.88 -15.45
CA MET A 174 23.04 22.43 -15.55
C MET A 174 22.22 23.28 -16.53
N LEU A 175 22.53 24.56 -16.68
CA LEU A 175 21.86 25.45 -17.65
C LEU A 175 22.36 25.23 -19.08
N GLU A 176 23.65 24.91 -19.26
CA GLU A 176 24.24 24.58 -20.57
C GLU A 176 23.64 23.30 -21.15
N ILE A 177 23.48 22.25 -20.33
CA ILE A 177 22.87 20.96 -20.72
C ILE A 177 21.40 21.12 -21.16
N ARG A 178 20.73 22.22 -20.78
CA ARG A 178 19.32 22.46 -21.10
C ARG A 178 19.10 23.22 -22.42
N LYS A 179 20.18 23.59 -23.13
CA LYS A 179 20.13 24.31 -24.41
C LYS A 179 20.47 23.46 -25.64
N GLU A 180 20.85 22.20 -25.46
CA GLU A 180 20.91 21.18 -26.53
C GLU A 180 19.67 20.29 -26.50
#